data_AF-A0A1G9ZSV2-F1
#
_entry.id   AF-A0A1G9ZSV2-F1
#
_cell.length_a   1.000
_cell.length_b   1.000
_cell.length_c   1.000
_cell.angle_alpha   90.00
_cell.angle_beta   90.00
_cell.angle_gamma   90.00
#
_symmetry.space_group_name_H-M   'P 1'
#
loop_
_entity.id
_entity.type
_entity.pdbx_description
1 polymer ?
#
loop_
_entity_poly.entity_id
_entity_poly.type
_entity_poly.pdbx_seq_one_letter_code
_entity_poly.pdbx_strand_id
1 'polypeptide(L)'
;MSALAAGGPAPDVLVPHWLTAAQREQLAAVVRAALADESLHPVAAIHLTDVLTELHVAAARDAVWPASAARVRRVTGWGADVLPVRLSSRELSSVLTLPALAPAVRIALCQDRP
;
A
#
# COMPACT_ATOMS: atom_id res chain seq x y z
N MET A 1 24.44 26.72 11.08
CA MET A 1 23.80 25.98 9.98
C MET A 1 24.33 24.57 10.01
N SER A 2 23.51 23.61 10.45
CA SER A 2 23.92 22.19 10.55
C SER A 2 23.91 21.57 9.17
N ALA A 3 25.02 20.97 8.76
CA ALA A 3 25.14 20.26 7.49
C ALA A 3 24.21 19.04 7.49
N LEU A 4 23.28 18.98 6.53
CA LEU A 4 22.55 17.76 6.21
C LEU A 4 23.58 16.67 5.92
N ALA A 5 23.60 15.61 6.72
CA ALA A 5 24.46 14.46 6.50
C ALA A 5 24.12 13.85 5.13
N ALA A 6 24.98 14.09 4.14
CA ALA A 6 24.81 13.68 2.75
C ALA A 6 24.98 12.16 2.51
N GLY A 7 24.83 11.33 3.54
CA GLY A 7 25.12 9.89 3.51
C GLY A 7 24.04 9.01 4.13
N GLY A 8 22.86 9.56 4.45
CA GLY A 8 21.72 8.75 4.85
C GLY A 8 21.27 7.85 3.69
N PRO A 9 20.76 6.63 3.97
CA PRO A 9 20.15 5.81 2.91
C PRO A 9 19.07 6.63 2.20
N ALA A 10 19.07 6.56 0.87
CA ALA A 10 18.04 7.22 0.08
C ALA A 10 16.66 6.75 0.57
N PRO A 11 15.68 7.67 0.75
CA PRO A 11 14.34 7.28 1.14
C PRO A 11 13.77 6.31 0.10
N ASP A 12 13.09 5.27 0.58
CA ASP A 12 12.49 4.27 -0.31
C ASP A 12 11.53 4.96 -1.28
N VAL A 13 11.64 4.60 -2.56
CA VAL A 13 10.71 5.07 -3.59
C VAL A 13 9.37 4.37 -3.37
N LEU A 14 8.32 5.17 -3.14
CA LEU A 14 6.96 4.65 -3.00
C LEU A 14 6.29 4.52 -4.36
N VAL A 15 5.90 3.30 -4.73
CA VAL A 15 5.29 2.96 -6.02
C VAL A 15 3.78 2.77 -5.83
N PRO A 16 2.93 3.35 -6.69
CA PRO A 16 1.48 3.19 -6.56
C PRO A 16 1.03 1.81 -7.03
N HIS A 17 0.29 1.11 -6.17
CA HIS A 17 -0.46 -0.10 -6.49
C HIS A 17 -1.96 0.21 -6.47
N TRP A 18 -2.63 0.00 -7.60
CA TRP A 18 -4.02 0.42 -7.81
C TRP A 18 -5.01 -0.66 -7.38
N LEU A 19 -5.61 -0.48 -6.20
CA LEU A 19 -6.48 -1.46 -5.56
C LEU A 19 -7.92 -1.00 -5.52
N THR A 20 -8.88 -1.91 -5.73
CA THR A 20 -10.30 -1.70 -5.44
C THR A 20 -10.57 -1.62 -3.93
N ALA A 21 -11.75 -1.18 -3.51
CA ALA A 21 -12.15 -1.18 -2.11
C ALA A 21 -12.08 -2.59 -1.51
N ALA A 22 -12.65 -3.58 -2.20
CA ALA A 22 -12.61 -4.97 -1.76
C ALA A 22 -11.18 -5.50 -1.60
N GLN A 23 -10.27 -5.17 -2.52
CA GLN A 23 -8.86 -5.56 -2.41
C GLN A 23 -8.17 -4.88 -1.23
N ARG A 24 -8.45 -3.59 -0.97
CA ARG A 24 -7.90 -2.87 0.18
C ARG A 24 -8.41 -3.43 1.51
N GLU A 25 -9.69 -3.79 1.60
CA GLU A 25 -10.28 -4.41 2.79
C GLU A 25 -9.67 -5.79 3.06
N GLN A 26 -9.53 -6.62 2.02
CA GLN A 26 -8.88 -7.92 2.12
C GLN A 26 -7.42 -7.77 2.56
N LEU A 27 -6.69 -6.82 1.97
CA LEU A 27 -5.31 -6.54 2.37
C LEU A 27 -5.23 -6.10 3.83
N ALA A 28 -6.08 -5.14 4.26
CA ALA A 28 -6.12 -4.69 5.64
C ALA A 28 -6.41 -5.83 6.62
N ALA A 29 -7.35 -6.72 6.29
CA ALA A 29 -7.69 -7.86 7.12
C ALA A 29 -6.51 -8.83 7.29
N VAL A 30 -5.86 -9.20 6.18
CA VAL A 30 -4.69 -10.10 6.20
C VAL A 30 -3.52 -9.49 6.97
N VAL A 31 -3.26 -8.20 6.78
CA VAL A 31 -2.16 -7.50 7.49
C VAL A 31 -2.45 -7.41 8.99
N ARG A 32 -3.67 -7.09 9.40
CA ARG A 32 -4.05 -7.10 10.83
C ARG A 32 -3.93 -8.48 11.46
N ALA A 33 -4.33 -9.52 10.74
CA ALA A 33 -4.18 -10.90 11.21
C ALA A 33 -2.71 -11.27 11.40
N ALA A 34 -1.83 -10.89 10.46
CA ALA A 34 -0.39 -11.12 10.58
C ALA A 34 0.24 -10.34 11.76
N LEU A 35 -0.19 -9.09 11.99
CA LEU A 35 0.29 -8.30 13.13
C LEU A 35 -0.16 -8.83 14.50
N ALA A 36 -1.20 -9.67 14.53
CA ALA A 36 -1.64 -10.34 15.75
C ALA A 36 -0.84 -11.62 16.05
N ASP A 37 0.02 -12.07 15.14
CA ASP A 37 0.89 -13.24 15.31
C ASP A 37 2.18 -12.86 16.03
N GLU A 38 2.38 -13.38 17.23
CA GLU A 38 3.57 -13.13 18.05
C GLU A 38 4.88 -13.67 17.44
N SER A 39 4.78 -14.59 16.48
CA SER A 39 5.94 -15.12 15.74
C SER A 39 6.40 -14.23 14.59
N LEU A 40 5.65 -13.16 14.29
CA LEU A 40 5.99 -12.23 13.22
C LEU A 40 7.32 -11.53 13.51
N HIS A 41 8.23 -11.54 12.54
CA HIS A 41 9.51 -10.86 12.67
C HIS A 41 9.30 -9.34 12.91
N PRO A 42 9.96 -8.72 13.92
CA PRO A 42 9.69 -7.33 14.29
C PRO A 42 9.86 -6.31 13.15
N VAL A 43 10.83 -6.53 12.26
CA VAL A 43 11.02 -5.66 11.09
C VAL A 43 9.86 -5.78 10.09
N ALA A 44 9.31 -6.98 9.91
CA ALA A 44 8.12 -7.16 9.08
C ALA A 44 6.91 -6.47 9.73
N ALA A 45 6.78 -6.51 11.06
CA ALA A 45 5.71 -5.80 11.78
C ALA A 45 5.73 -4.28 11.55
N ILE A 46 6.91 -3.67 11.48
CA ILE A 46 7.05 -2.23 11.13
C ILE A 46 6.50 -1.99 9.72
N HIS A 47 6.98 -2.72 8.72
CA HIS A 47 6.54 -2.56 7.34
C HIS A 47 5.04 -2.83 7.15
N LEU A 48 4.49 -3.83 7.84
CA LEU A 48 3.07 -4.14 7.82
C LEU A 48 2.21 -3.05 8.49
N THR A 49 2.74 -2.39 9.53
CA THR A 49 2.09 -1.22 10.15
C THR A 49 2.07 -0.02 9.20
N ASP A 50 3.14 0.20 8.45
CA ASP A 50 3.21 1.24 7.42
C ASP A 50 2.20 0.99 6.30
N VAL A 51 2.01 -0.28 5.89
CA VAL A 51 0.97 -0.67 4.91
C VAL A 51 -0.43 -0.31 5.42
N LEU A 52 -0.76 -0.57 6.69
CA LEU A 52 -2.07 -0.18 7.25
C LEU A 52 -2.26 1.33 7.27
N THR A 53 -1.20 2.06 7.59
CA THR A 53 -1.20 3.53 7.58
C THR A 53 -1.47 4.04 6.18
N GLU A 54 -0.76 3.51 5.18
CA GLU A 54 -0.93 3.92 3.79
C GLU A 54 -2.33 3.57 3.25
N LEU A 55 -2.93 2.46 3.66
CA LEU A 55 -4.33 2.13 3.30
C LEU A 55 -5.31 3.18 3.80
N HIS A 56 -5.09 3.70 5.02
CA HIS A 56 -5.88 4.80 5.57
C HIS A 56 -5.63 6.11 4.82
N VAL A 57 -4.36 6.42 4.54
CA VAL A 57 -3.95 7.61 3.78
C VAL A 57 -4.51 7.60 2.36
N ALA A 58 -4.59 6.45 1.70
CA ALA A 58 -5.21 6.31 0.39
C ALA A 58 -6.69 6.70 0.41
N ALA A 59 -7.45 6.23 1.41
CA ALA A 59 -8.85 6.59 1.58
C ALA A 59 -9.01 8.09 1.91
N ALA A 60 -8.16 8.63 2.79
CA ALA A 60 -8.16 10.05 3.13
C ALA A 60 -7.86 10.93 1.91
N ARG A 61 -6.89 10.55 1.07
CA ARG A 61 -6.54 11.27 -0.17
C ARG A 61 -7.73 11.37 -1.14
N ASP A 62 -8.53 10.31 -1.26
CA ASP A 62 -9.74 10.32 -2.09
C ASP A 62 -10.80 11.29 -1.54
N ALA A 63 -10.98 11.31 -0.22
CA ALA A 63 -11.93 12.20 0.44
C ALA A 63 -11.53 13.68 0.35
N VAL A 64 -10.23 13.99 0.42
CA VAL A 64 -9.72 15.37 0.36
C VAL A 64 -9.67 15.91 -1.08
N TRP A 65 -9.34 15.07 -2.06
CA TRP A 65 -9.25 15.47 -3.48
C TRP A 65 -10.13 14.64 -4.43
N PRO A 66 -11.46 14.57 -4.20
CA PRO A 66 -12.35 13.65 -4.90
C PRO A 66 -12.40 13.91 -6.41
N ALA A 67 -12.34 15.18 -6.83
CA ALA A 67 -12.36 15.54 -8.25
C ALA A 67 -11.12 15.05 -9.01
N SER A 68 -9.96 15.00 -8.36
CA SER A 68 -8.72 14.50 -8.99
C SER A 68 -8.75 12.99 -9.15
N ALA A 69 -9.17 12.26 -8.12
CA ALA A 69 -9.33 10.81 -8.20
C ALA A 69 -10.38 10.41 -9.25
N ALA A 70 -11.52 11.11 -9.29
CA ALA A 70 -12.56 10.88 -10.30
C ALA A 70 -12.06 11.12 -11.74
N ARG A 71 -11.21 12.13 -11.98
CA ARG A 71 -10.59 12.35 -13.29
C ARG A 71 -9.69 11.20 -13.71
N VAL A 72 -8.82 10.72 -12.81
CA VAL A 72 -7.94 9.57 -13.10
C VAL A 72 -8.78 8.36 -13.49
N ARG A 73 -9.78 8.00 -12.65
CA ARG A 73 -10.67 6.86 -12.90
C ARG A 73 -11.40 6.97 -14.25
N ARG A 74 -11.86 8.17 -14.62
CA ARG A 74 -12.51 8.41 -15.92
C ARG A 74 -11.57 8.17 -17.09
N VAL A 75 -10.33 8.66 -17.01
CA VAL A 75 -9.35 8.53 -18.10
C VAL A 75 -8.86 7.08 -18.25
N THR A 76 -8.71 6.36 -17.14
CA THR A 76 -8.24 4.97 -17.14
C THR A 76 -9.35 3.94 -17.34
N GLY A 77 -10.62 4.35 -17.23
CA GLY A 77 -11.77 3.44 -17.22
C GLY A 77 -11.86 2.59 -15.95
N TRP A 78 -11.15 2.97 -14.87
CA TRP A 78 -11.17 2.23 -13.61
C TRP A 78 -12.47 2.42 -12.84
N GLY A 79 -12.78 1.44 -11.99
CA GLY A 79 -13.89 1.50 -11.05
C GLY A 79 -13.83 2.73 -10.14
N ALA A 80 -15.00 3.18 -9.71
CA ALA A 80 -15.17 4.39 -8.88
C ALA A 80 -14.45 4.31 -7.53
N ASP A 81 -14.08 3.11 -7.09
CA ASP A 81 -13.47 2.79 -5.81
C ASP A 81 -11.97 2.47 -5.91
N VAL A 82 -11.38 2.49 -7.12
CA VAL A 82 -9.96 2.21 -7.31
C VAL A 82 -9.12 3.36 -6.79
N LEU A 83 -8.11 3.04 -5.96
CA LEU A 83 -7.21 4.00 -5.33
C LEU A 83 -5.75 3.54 -5.37
N PRO A 84 -4.79 4.47 -5.47
CA PRO A 84 -3.38 4.15 -5.39
C PRO A 84 -2.93 4.02 -3.93
N VAL A 85 -2.49 2.83 -3.57
CA VAL A 85 -1.80 2.49 -2.32
C VAL A 85 -0.31 2.47 -2.61
N ARG A 86 0.45 3.39 -2.01
CA ARG A 86 1.85 3.62 -2.37
C ARG A 86 2.78 2.84 -1.44
N LEU A 87 3.43 1.82 -1.95
CA LEU A 87 4.28 0.94 -1.14
C LEU A 87 5.75 1.07 -1.52
N SER A 88 6.63 0.97 -0.53
CA SER A 88 8.05 0.69 -0.75
C SER A 88 8.25 -0.77 -1.18
N SER A 89 9.43 -1.09 -1.71
CA SER A 89 9.81 -2.47 -2.04
C SER A 89 9.82 -3.38 -0.80
N ARG A 90 10.14 -2.83 0.38
CA ARG A 90 10.16 -3.56 1.65
C ARG A 90 8.75 -3.86 2.16
N GLU A 91 7.86 -2.88 2.08
CA GLU A 91 6.44 -3.04 2.41
C GLU A 91 5.78 -4.06 1.48
N LEU A 92 5.99 -3.91 0.16
CA LEU A 92 5.46 -4.85 -0.83
C LEU A 92 5.97 -6.27 -0.58
N SER A 93 7.28 -6.44 -0.37
CA SER A 93 7.86 -7.76 -0.08
C SER A 93 7.26 -8.37 1.19
N SER A 94 7.11 -7.58 2.25
CA SER A 94 6.52 -8.03 3.53
C SER A 94 5.08 -8.50 3.36
N VAL A 95 4.27 -7.81 2.55
CA VAL A 95 2.91 -8.22 2.21
C VAL A 95 2.90 -9.49 1.37
N LEU A 96 3.76 -9.58 0.34
CA LEU A 96 3.80 -10.73 -0.56
C LEU A 96 4.24 -12.02 0.14
N THR A 97 4.96 -11.95 1.26
CA THR A 97 5.29 -13.14 2.06
C THR A 97 4.13 -13.66 2.91
N LEU A 98 3.02 -12.94 3.04
CA LEU A 98 1.89 -13.38 3.87
C LEU A 98 1.17 -14.58 3.21
N PRO A 99 1.05 -15.73 3.91
CA PRO A 99 0.49 -16.95 3.34
C PRO A 99 -1.03 -16.83 3.07
N ALA A 100 -1.74 -16.04 3.89
CA ALA A 100 -3.17 -15.81 3.75
C ALA A 100 -3.54 -14.76 2.68
N LEU A 101 -2.56 -14.21 1.95
CA LEU A 101 -2.82 -13.19 0.94
C LEU A 101 -3.60 -13.77 -0.24
N ALA A 102 -4.83 -13.28 -0.44
CA ALA A 102 -5.69 -13.71 -1.52
C ALA A 102 -5.00 -13.56 -2.90
N PRO A 103 -5.11 -14.55 -3.81
CA PRO A 103 -4.46 -14.50 -5.12
C PRO A 103 -4.80 -13.23 -5.93
N ALA A 104 -6.05 -12.76 -5.85
CA ALA A 104 -6.48 -11.55 -6.55
C ALA A 104 -5.77 -10.27 -6.04
N VAL A 105 -5.50 -10.18 -4.73
CA VAL A 105 -4.76 -9.06 -4.14
C VAL A 105 -3.28 -9.16 -4.51
N ARG A 106 -2.70 -10.37 -4.45
CA ARG A 106 -1.33 -10.62 -4.89
C ARG A 106 -1.10 -10.21 -6.34
N ILE A 107 -2.01 -10.62 -7.24
CA ILE A 107 -1.97 -10.22 -8.66
C ILE A 107 -2.03 -8.70 -8.79
N ALA A 108 -2.97 -8.04 -8.10
CA ALA A 108 -3.12 -6.59 -8.19
C ALA A 108 -1.90 -5.82 -7.67
N LEU A 109 -1.22 -6.33 -6.64
CA LEU A 109 0.01 -5.75 -6.11
C LEU A 109 1.22 -5.94 -7.04
N CYS A 110 1.25 -7.01 -7.83
CA CYS A 110 2.33 -7.27 -8.79
C CYS A 110 2.05 -6.72 -10.20
N GLN A 111 0.87 -6.14 -10.43
CA GLN A 111 0.52 -5.55 -11.71
C GLN A 111 0.96 -4.09 -11.77
N ASP A 112 1.81 -3.77 -12.75
CA ASP A 112 1.92 -2.40 -13.23
C ASP A 112 0.64 -2.06 -14.00
N ARG A 113 -0.27 -1.33 -13.36
CA ARG A 113 -1.39 -0.72 -14.10
C ARG A 113 -0.90 0.60 -14.70
N PRO A 114 -1.05 0.80 -16.02
CA PRO A 114 -0.64 2.03 -16.70
C PRO A 114 -1.45 3.26 -16.25
#